data_AF-A0A844Z9B3-F1
#
_entry.id   AF-A0A844Z9B3-F1
#
_cell.length_a   1.000
_cell.length_b   1.000
_cell.length_c   1.000
_cell.angle_alpha   90.00
_cell.angle_beta   90.00
_cell.angle_gamma   90.00
#
_symmetry.space_group_name_H-M   'P 1'
#
loop_
_entity.id
_entity.type
_entity.pdbx_description
1 polymer ?
#
loop_
_entity_poly.entity_id
_entity_poly.type
_entity_poly.pdbx_seq_one_letter_code
_entity_poly.pdbx_strand_id
1 'polypeptide(L)'
;MTGFDFIVLIIVGVAAVGGFLRGLVQEMLSLAAWLLAIFAIHYLHTPLYQALGEYLEYNTAVAILAFALLLLIPYAGMKLIAGRAGEASRASLLGPIDRVLGFGFGAIKGALIVVVAFSVLVLGYDAAWGVAGRPAWITTARTYPVVNAGADGLVQMIQERRSTLRAEEAEEPN
;
A
#
# COMPACT_ATOMS: atom_id res chain seq x y z
N MET A 1 23.73 16.60 -1.27
CA MET A 1 22.56 15.75 -1.58
C MET A 1 22.99 14.78 -2.66
N THR A 2 22.80 13.50 -2.42
CA THR A 2 23.15 12.40 -3.32
C THR A 2 22.08 12.24 -4.40
N GLY A 3 22.35 11.47 -5.46
CA GLY A 3 21.34 11.14 -6.48
C GLY A 3 20.08 10.50 -5.90
N PHE A 4 20.20 9.76 -4.81
CA PHE A 4 19.08 9.18 -4.09
C PHE A 4 18.15 10.24 -3.47
N ASP A 5 18.71 11.28 -2.84
CA ASP A 5 17.92 12.35 -2.23
C ASP A 5 17.04 13.06 -3.28
N PHE A 6 17.55 13.22 -4.51
CA PHE A 6 16.77 13.76 -5.63
C PHE A 6 15.63 12.85 -6.07
N ILE A 7 15.87 11.54 -6.16
CA ILE A 7 14.82 10.56 -6.50
C ILE A 7 13.69 10.60 -5.47
N VAL A 8 14.04 10.58 -4.19
CA VAL A 8 13.06 10.65 -3.10
C VAL A 8 12.24 11.94 -3.19
N LEU A 9 12.92 13.09 -3.36
CA LEU A 9 12.26 14.38 -3.43
C LEU A 9 11.32 14.49 -4.65
N ILE A 10 11.71 13.92 -5.80
CA ILE A 10 10.85 13.84 -6.99
C ILE A 10 9.61 12.97 -6.71
N ILE A 11 9.77 11.78 -6.14
CA ILE A 11 8.64 10.87 -5.88
C ILE A 11 7.66 11.53 -4.89
N VAL A 12 8.17 12.05 -3.77
CA VAL A 12 7.36 12.74 -2.76
C VAL A 12 6.71 13.99 -3.34
N GLY A 13 7.46 14.78 -4.11
CA GLY A 13 6.95 15.99 -4.77
C GLY A 13 5.82 15.70 -5.76
N VAL A 14 6.00 14.71 -6.64
CA VAL A 14 4.96 14.27 -7.59
C VAL A 14 3.74 13.73 -6.86
N ALA A 15 3.93 12.96 -5.79
CA ALA A 15 2.82 12.45 -4.97
C ALA A 15 2.07 13.57 -4.26
N ALA A 16 2.79 14.57 -3.72
CA ALA A 16 2.21 15.74 -3.07
C ALA A 16 1.42 16.60 -4.06
N VAL A 17 1.97 16.87 -5.24
CA VAL A 17 1.25 17.58 -6.32
C VAL A 17 0.03 16.77 -6.76
N GLY A 18 0.16 15.45 -6.94
CA GLY A 18 -0.97 14.58 -7.26
C GLY A 18 -2.08 14.64 -6.20
N GLY A 19 -1.71 14.65 -4.92
CA GLY A 19 -2.62 14.83 -3.80
C GLY A 19 -3.28 16.21 -3.78
N PHE A 20 -2.57 17.28 -4.13
CA PHE A 20 -3.13 18.61 -4.28
C PHE A 20 -4.19 18.68 -5.40
N LEU A 21 -3.90 18.06 -6.54
CA LEU A 21 -4.81 18.03 -7.70
C LEU A 21 -6.09 17.25 -7.41
N ARG A 22 -5.99 16.17 -6.63
CA ARG A 22 -7.12 15.30 -6.26
C ARG A 22 -7.85 15.76 -5.00
N GLY A 23 -7.19 16.47 -4.10
CA GLY A 23 -7.77 16.85 -2.81
C GLY A 23 -7.83 15.68 -1.80
N LEU A 24 -7.99 16.02 -0.53
CA LEU A 24 -8.00 15.07 0.58
C LEU A 24 -9.17 14.08 0.45
N VAL A 25 -10.38 14.58 0.21
CA VAL A 25 -11.60 13.74 0.14
C VAL A 25 -11.45 12.61 -0.87
N GLN A 26 -10.94 12.93 -2.07
CA GLN A 26 -10.74 11.92 -3.11
C GLN A 26 -9.68 10.89 -2.71
N GLU A 27 -8.57 11.32 -2.12
CA GLU A 27 -7.51 10.41 -1.68
C GLU A 27 -7.98 9.48 -0.55
N MET A 28 -8.72 10.00 0.45
CA MET A 28 -9.28 9.20 1.54
C MET A 28 -10.30 8.19 1.05
N LEU A 29 -11.24 8.60 0.19
CA LEU A 29 -12.24 7.70 -0.37
C LEU A 29 -11.62 6.67 -1.32
N SER A 30 -10.55 7.03 -2.03
CA SER A 30 -9.80 6.08 -2.85
C SER A 30 -9.08 5.02 -2.01
N LEU A 31 -8.67 5.34 -0.77
CA LEU A 31 -8.15 4.33 0.16
C LEU A 31 -9.26 3.50 0.78
N ALA A 32 -10.39 4.12 1.12
CA ALA A 32 -11.58 3.40 1.56
C ALA A 32 -12.06 2.39 0.50
N ALA A 33 -11.89 2.68 -0.80
CA ALA A 33 -12.19 1.74 -1.89
C ALA A 33 -11.37 0.45 -1.80
N TRP A 34 -10.08 0.55 -1.45
CA TRP A 34 -9.23 -0.62 -1.22
C TRP A 34 -9.69 -1.41 0.00
N LEU A 35 -9.98 -0.73 1.11
CA LEU A 35 -10.50 -1.37 2.32
C LEU A 35 -11.81 -2.10 2.04
N LEU A 36 -12.74 -1.45 1.35
CA LEU A 36 -14.03 -2.02 0.95
C LEU A 36 -13.84 -3.30 0.12
N ALA A 37 -12.94 -3.28 -0.86
CA ALA A 37 -12.66 -4.45 -1.68
C ALA A 37 -12.04 -5.59 -0.86
N ILE A 38 -11.12 -5.29 0.06
CA ILE A 38 -10.53 -6.29 0.97
C ILE A 38 -11.62 -6.91 1.85
N PHE A 39 -12.51 -6.10 2.44
CA PHE A 39 -13.62 -6.62 3.23
C PHE A 39 -14.60 -7.45 2.39
N ALA A 40 -14.92 -7.00 1.17
CA ALA A 40 -15.78 -7.75 0.26
C ALA A 40 -15.18 -9.13 -0.05
N ILE A 41 -13.88 -9.19 -0.37
CA ILE A 41 -13.18 -10.46 -0.58
C ILE A 41 -13.22 -11.32 0.70
N HIS A 42 -12.84 -10.75 1.84
CA HIS A 42 -12.74 -11.50 3.09
C HIS A 42 -14.07 -12.15 3.51
N TYR A 43 -15.18 -11.43 3.39
CA TYR A 43 -16.49 -11.92 3.84
C TYR A 43 -17.30 -12.62 2.75
N LEU A 44 -17.13 -12.27 1.47
CA LEU A 44 -18.02 -12.73 0.40
C LEU A 44 -17.36 -13.69 -0.59
N HIS A 45 -16.06 -13.97 -0.48
CA HIS A 45 -15.37 -14.87 -1.43
C HIS A 45 -15.97 -16.27 -1.42
N THR A 46 -16.09 -16.92 -0.26
CA THR A 46 -16.65 -18.27 -0.17
C THR A 46 -18.11 -18.33 -0.64
N PRO A 47 -19.04 -17.46 -0.18
CA PRO A 47 -20.42 -17.44 -0.67
C PRO A 47 -20.51 -17.22 -2.18
N LEU A 48 -19.73 -16.29 -2.74
CA LEU A 48 -19.76 -16.01 -4.17
C LEU A 48 -19.15 -17.15 -4.99
N TYR A 49 -18.07 -17.77 -4.51
CA TYR A 49 -17.48 -18.94 -5.15
C TYR A 49 -18.47 -20.11 -5.20
N GLN A 50 -19.19 -20.37 -4.11
CA GLN A 50 -20.23 -21.39 -4.07
C GLN A 50 -21.37 -21.09 -5.03
N ALA A 51 -21.89 -19.85 -5.02
CA ALA A 51 -22.95 -19.43 -5.93
C ALA A 51 -22.54 -19.53 -7.42
N LEU A 52 -21.31 -19.16 -7.76
CA LEU A 52 -20.78 -19.33 -9.12
C LEU A 52 -20.60 -20.81 -9.48
N GLY A 53 -20.20 -21.63 -8.51
CA GLY A 53 -20.04 -23.08 -8.66
C GLY A 53 -21.33 -23.85 -8.95
N GLU A 54 -22.50 -23.24 -8.75
CA GLU A 54 -23.78 -23.82 -9.16
C GLU A 54 -23.99 -23.73 -10.69
N TYR A 55 -23.37 -22.75 -11.35
CA TYR A 55 -23.48 -22.52 -12.80
C TYR A 55 -22.21 -22.91 -13.56
N LEU A 56 -21.07 -22.95 -12.87
CA LEU A 56 -19.73 -23.23 -13.41
C LEU A 56 -19.12 -24.39 -12.62
N GLU A 57 -18.31 -25.23 -13.25
CA GLU A 57 -17.63 -26.31 -12.54
C GLU A 57 -16.68 -25.77 -11.45
N TYR A 58 -16.77 -26.33 -10.24
CA TYR A 58 -15.90 -25.98 -9.11
C TYR A 58 -14.43 -26.21 -9.45
N ASN A 59 -13.68 -25.13 -9.62
CA ASN A 59 -12.25 -25.17 -9.90
C ASN A 59 -11.55 -23.86 -9.50
N THR A 60 -10.22 -23.86 -9.61
CA THR A 60 -9.39 -22.69 -9.30
C THR A 60 -9.75 -21.47 -10.15
N ALA A 61 -10.18 -21.65 -11.40
CA ALA A 61 -10.56 -20.53 -12.27
C ALA A 61 -11.82 -19.82 -11.74
N VAL A 62 -12.82 -20.56 -11.24
CA VAL A 62 -14.02 -19.98 -10.60
C VAL A 62 -13.66 -19.26 -9.30
N ALA A 63 -12.72 -19.78 -8.51
CA ALA A 63 -12.24 -19.11 -7.30
C ALA A 63 -11.53 -17.78 -7.63
N ILE A 64 -10.72 -17.76 -8.69
CA ILE A 64 -10.07 -16.54 -9.21
C ILE A 64 -11.12 -15.55 -9.73
N LEU A 65 -12.15 -16.04 -10.43
CA LEU A 65 -13.24 -15.20 -10.92
C LEU A 65 -13.99 -14.53 -9.76
N ALA A 66 -14.37 -15.28 -8.72
CA ALA A 66 -15.01 -14.73 -7.53
C ALA A 66 -14.16 -13.64 -6.88
N PHE A 67 -12.86 -13.88 -6.72
CA PHE A 67 -11.91 -12.89 -6.21
C PHE A 67 -11.86 -11.64 -7.11
N ALA A 68 -11.74 -11.82 -8.43
CA ALA A 68 -11.67 -10.71 -9.38
C ALA A 68 -12.94 -9.85 -9.34
N LEU A 69 -14.12 -10.46 -9.26
CA LEU A 69 -15.40 -9.74 -9.17
C LEU A 69 -15.48 -8.94 -7.86
N LEU A 70 -15.13 -9.55 -6.73
CA LEU A 70 -15.16 -8.89 -5.41
C LEU A 70 -14.08 -7.82 -5.23
N LEU A 71 -12.97 -7.93 -5.97
CA LEU A 71 -11.99 -6.86 -6.04
C LEU A 71 -12.50 -5.72 -6.93
N LEU A 72 -12.82 -6.02 -8.19
CA LEU A 72 -13.02 -5.01 -9.22
C LEU A 72 -14.34 -4.27 -9.07
N ILE A 73 -15.45 -4.94 -8.78
CA ILE A 73 -16.78 -4.31 -8.75
C ILE A 73 -16.89 -3.29 -7.61
N PRO A 74 -16.63 -3.65 -6.34
CA PRO A 74 -16.70 -2.70 -5.23
C PRO A 74 -15.65 -1.59 -5.36
N TYR A 75 -14.44 -1.95 -5.80
CA TYR A 75 -13.37 -0.96 -6.00
C TYR A 75 -13.73 0.06 -7.08
N ALA A 76 -14.19 -0.39 -8.25
CA ALA A 76 -14.57 0.50 -9.34
C ALA A 76 -15.75 1.40 -8.96
N GLY A 77 -16.77 0.82 -8.30
CA GLY A 77 -17.91 1.58 -7.77
C GLY A 77 -17.47 2.66 -6.79
N MET A 78 -16.68 2.30 -5.79
CA MET A 78 -16.20 3.25 -4.79
C MET A 78 -15.24 4.29 -5.37
N LYS A 79 -14.43 3.92 -6.36
CA LYS A 79 -13.53 4.85 -7.04
C LYS A 79 -14.28 5.91 -7.85
N LEU A 80 -15.40 5.52 -8.47
CA LEU A 80 -16.28 6.46 -9.16
C LEU A 80 -16.91 7.45 -8.16
N ILE A 81 -17.36 6.95 -7.01
CA ILE A 81 -17.90 7.78 -5.92
C ILE A 81 -16.81 8.75 -5.40
N ALA A 82 -15.59 8.24 -5.16
CA ALA A 82 -14.46 9.04 -4.70
C ALA A 82 -14.13 10.19 -5.67
N GLY A 83 -14.15 9.92 -6.98
CA GLY A 83 -13.94 10.95 -8.00
C GLY A 83 -14.97 12.07 -7.92
N ARG A 84 -16.26 11.72 -7.89
CA ARG A 84 -17.35 12.71 -7.82
C ARG A 84 -17.37 13.48 -6.50
N ALA A 85 -17.20 12.79 -5.38
CA ALA A 85 -17.14 13.41 -4.06
C ALA A 85 -15.93 14.35 -3.93
N GLY A 86 -14.78 13.96 -4.50
CA GLY A 86 -13.60 14.81 -4.61
C GLY A 86 -13.86 16.08 -5.41
N GLU A 87 -14.46 15.95 -6.60
CA GLU A 87 -14.84 17.10 -7.44
C GLU A 87 -15.79 18.05 -6.71
N ALA A 88 -16.82 17.52 -6.06
CA ALA A 88 -17.77 18.29 -5.27
C ALA A 88 -17.10 19.04 -4.11
N SER A 89 -16.19 18.37 -3.39
CA SER A 89 -15.41 18.97 -2.30
C SER A 89 -14.56 20.14 -2.80
N ARG A 90 -13.84 19.95 -3.91
CA ARG A 90 -12.98 20.98 -4.51
C ARG A 90 -13.75 22.14 -5.13
N ALA A 91 -15.01 21.95 -5.51
CA ALA A 91 -15.89 22.99 -6.02
C ALA A 91 -16.58 23.80 -4.90
N SER A 92 -16.51 23.34 -3.65
CA SER A 92 -17.11 24.02 -2.50
C SER A 92 -16.24 25.17 -1.97
N LEU A 93 -16.78 25.94 -1.01
CA LEU A 93 -16.03 26.97 -0.27
C LEU A 93 -14.79 26.41 0.46
N LEU A 94 -14.81 25.12 0.81
CA LEU A 94 -13.69 24.43 1.47
C LEU A 94 -12.65 23.89 0.48
N GLY A 95 -12.86 24.06 -0.83
CA GLY A 95 -12.00 23.51 -1.87
C GLY A 95 -10.50 23.82 -1.69
N PRO A 96 -10.09 25.06 -1.35
CA PRO A 96 -8.68 25.36 -1.08
C PRO A 96 -8.09 24.54 0.08
N ILE A 97 -8.87 24.35 1.17
CA ILE A 97 -8.45 23.57 2.33
C ILE A 97 -8.31 22.10 1.95
N ASP A 98 -9.29 21.54 1.22
CA ASP A 98 -9.25 20.16 0.71
C ASP A 98 -8.01 19.89 -0.15
N ARG A 99 -7.61 20.84 -1.00
CA ARG A 99 -6.39 20.72 -1.82
C ARG A 99 -5.11 20.78 -1.00
N VAL A 100 -5.02 21.69 -0.02
CA VAL A 100 -3.83 21.80 0.86
C VAL A 100 -3.67 20.55 1.72
N LEU A 101 -4.76 20.04 2.29
CA LEU A 101 -4.73 18.77 3.02
C LEU A 101 -4.40 17.60 2.09
N GLY A 102 -4.93 17.62 0.87
CA GLY A 102 -4.59 16.66 -0.19
C GLY A 102 -3.09 16.68 -0.52
N PHE A 103 -2.46 17.85 -0.56
CA PHE A 103 -1.01 17.98 -0.76
C PHE A 103 -0.23 17.28 0.36
N GLY A 104 -0.57 17.57 1.63
CA GLY A 104 0.06 16.94 2.79
C GLY A 104 -0.14 15.43 2.79
N PHE A 105 -1.36 14.98 2.51
CA PHE A 105 -1.68 13.56 2.38
C PHE A 105 -0.88 12.87 1.26
N GLY A 106 -0.79 13.52 0.09
CA GLY A 106 0.00 13.05 -1.04
C GLY A 106 1.48 12.95 -0.71
N ALA A 107 2.04 13.91 0.04
CA ALA A 107 3.42 13.89 0.49
C ALA A 107 3.69 12.71 1.43
N ILE A 108 2.82 12.48 2.41
CA ILE A 108 2.92 11.34 3.35
C ILE A 108 2.86 10.02 2.57
N LYS A 109 1.91 9.89 1.64
CA LYS A 109 1.77 8.70 0.79
C LYS A 109 2.99 8.49 -0.10
N GLY A 110 3.52 9.55 -0.70
CA GLY A 110 4.76 9.50 -1.48
C GLY A 110 5.95 9.04 -0.66
N ALA A 111 6.09 9.56 0.57
CA ALA A 111 7.14 9.15 1.49
C ALA A 111 6.99 7.68 1.88
N LEU A 112 5.76 7.22 2.16
CA LEU A 112 5.47 5.81 2.44
C LEU A 112 5.85 4.91 1.26
N ILE A 113 5.53 5.30 0.02
CA ILE A 113 5.91 4.57 -1.19
C ILE A 113 7.43 4.46 -1.30
N VAL A 114 8.16 5.56 -1.07
CA VAL A 114 9.63 5.55 -1.07
C VAL A 114 10.16 4.58 -0.01
N VAL A 115 9.61 4.62 1.21
CA VAL A 115 10.04 3.73 2.28
C VAL A 115 9.84 2.27 1.89
N VAL A 116 8.65 1.91 1.44
CA VAL A 116 8.34 0.52 1.04
C VAL A 116 9.21 0.08 -0.13
N ALA A 117 9.35 0.89 -1.18
CA ALA A 117 10.16 0.56 -2.35
C ALA A 117 11.63 0.37 -1.98
N PHE A 118 12.14 1.21 -1.07
CA PHE A 118 13.51 1.11 -0.59
C PHE A 118 13.72 -0.12 0.30
N SER A 119 12.80 -0.41 1.21
CA SER A 119 12.85 -1.62 2.04
C SER A 119 12.92 -2.87 1.17
N VAL A 120 12.09 -2.95 0.13
CA VAL A 120 12.11 -4.06 -0.83
C VAL A 120 13.45 -4.13 -1.58
N LEU A 121 14.00 -2.98 -1.99
CA LEU A 121 15.30 -2.92 -2.64
C LEU A 121 16.43 -3.41 -1.73
N VAL A 122 16.47 -2.96 -0.46
CA VAL A 122 17.47 -3.38 0.53
C VAL A 122 17.35 -4.87 0.81
N LEU A 123 16.14 -5.37 1.06
CA LEU A 123 15.88 -6.80 1.23
C LEU A 123 16.35 -7.62 0.02
N GLY A 124 16.13 -7.11 -1.20
CA GLY A 124 16.62 -7.73 -2.42
C GLY A 124 18.14 -7.79 -2.50
N TYR A 125 18.83 -6.68 -2.15
CA TYR A 125 20.30 -6.66 -2.11
C TYR A 125 20.86 -7.59 -1.05
N ASP A 126 20.29 -7.59 0.15
CA ASP A 126 20.72 -8.45 1.25
C ASP A 126 20.52 -9.93 0.89
N ALA A 127 19.41 -10.28 0.24
CA ALA A 127 19.13 -11.64 -0.20
C ALA A 127 20.09 -12.13 -1.31
N ALA A 128 20.53 -11.25 -2.20
CA ALA A 128 21.34 -11.62 -3.35
C ALA A 128 22.86 -11.49 -3.12
N TRP A 129 23.32 -10.52 -2.33
CA TRP A 129 24.75 -10.22 -2.15
C TRP A 129 25.17 -10.03 -0.68
N GLY A 130 24.26 -10.16 0.28
CA GLY A 130 24.52 -9.89 1.69
C GLY A 130 24.70 -8.39 2.00
N VAL A 131 24.75 -8.06 3.30
CA VAL A 131 24.72 -6.67 3.79
C VAL A 131 25.90 -5.82 3.27
N ALA A 132 27.05 -6.45 2.98
CA ALA A 132 28.24 -5.78 2.44
C ALA A 132 28.12 -5.38 0.95
N GLY A 133 27.14 -5.93 0.22
CA GLY A 133 26.92 -5.66 -1.21
C GLY A 133 26.15 -4.37 -1.51
N ARG A 134 25.74 -3.60 -0.50
CA ARG A 134 24.91 -2.40 -0.67
C ARG A 134 25.69 -1.26 -1.38
N PRO A 135 25.20 -0.72 -2.51
CA PRO A 135 25.89 0.34 -3.24
C PRO A 135 26.10 1.63 -2.42
N ALA A 136 27.26 2.28 -2.58
CA ALA A 136 27.64 3.48 -1.82
C ALA A 136 26.70 4.68 -2.04
N TRP A 137 26.08 4.81 -3.22
CA TRP A 137 25.13 5.90 -3.52
C TRP A 137 23.81 5.79 -2.75
N ILE A 138 23.53 4.62 -2.16
CA ILE A 138 22.38 4.37 -1.30
C ILE A 138 22.74 4.68 0.16
N THR A 139 23.81 4.07 0.66
CA THR A 139 24.19 4.13 2.09
C THR A 139 24.68 5.50 2.52
N THR A 140 25.12 6.34 1.58
CA THR A 140 25.60 7.71 1.85
C THR A 140 24.50 8.78 1.75
N ALA A 141 23.27 8.43 1.41
CA ALA A 141 22.20 9.40 1.23
C ALA A 141 21.69 9.97 2.55
N ARG A 142 21.27 11.25 2.59
CA ARG A 142 20.74 11.85 3.83
C ARG A 142 19.40 11.26 4.23
N THR A 143 18.60 10.82 3.26
CA THR A 143 17.31 10.21 3.55
C THR A 143 17.45 8.73 3.95
N TYR A 144 18.62 8.12 3.75
CA TYR A 144 18.87 6.71 4.05
C TYR A 144 18.57 6.35 5.51
N PRO A 145 19.02 7.08 6.56
CA PRO A 145 18.74 6.71 7.94
C PRO A 145 17.25 6.71 8.30
N VAL A 146 16.49 7.68 7.79
CA VAL A 146 15.04 7.78 8.05
C VAL A 146 14.30 6.62 7.41
N VAL A 147 14.68 6.27 6.17
CA VAL A 147 14.06 5.18 5.45
C VAL A 147 14.47 3.82 6.03
N ASN A 148 15.75 3.65 6.37
CA ASN A 148 16.28 2.42 6.97
C ASN A 148 15.68 2.18 8.36
N ALA A 149 15.51 3.21 9.19
CA ALA A 149 14.86 3.07 10.49
C ALA A 149 13.40 2.60 10.37
N GLY A 150 12.67 3.10 9.37
CA GLY A 150 11.32 2.61 9.06
C GLY A 150 11.32 1.15 8.59
N ALA A 151 12.32 0.75 7.80
CA ALA A 151 12.49 -0.63 7.33
C ALA A 151 12.84 -1.59 8.49
N ASP A 152 13.79 -1.21 9.34
CA ASP A 152 14.24 -2.00 10.48
C ASP A 152 13.08 -2.28 11.46
N GLY A 153 12.24 -1.28 11.73
CA GLY A 153 11.05 -1.46 12.56
C GLY A 153 10.06 -2.49 12.00
N LEU A 154 9.83 -2.49 10.68
CA LEU A 154 9.00 -3.49 10.02
C LEU A 154 9.63 -4.89 10.05
N VAL A 155 10.95 -4.99 9.86
CA VAL A 155 11.68 -6.27 9.93
C VAL A 155 11.63 -6.84 11.35
N GLN A 156 11.80 -6.01 12.38
CA GLN A 156 11.72 -6.43 13.78
C GLN A 156 10.34 -7.03 14.10
N MET A 157 9.26 -6.36 13.69
CA MET A 157 7.89 -6.88 13.87
C MET A 157 7.69 -8.24 13.20
N ILE A 158 8.26 -8.45 12.01
CA ILE A 158 8.19 -9.73 11.31
C ILE A 158 9.03 -10.81 12.01
N GLN A 159 10.20 -10.46 12.52
CA GLN A 159 11.07 -11.39 13.25
C GLN A 159 10.47 -11.80 14.60
N GLU A 160 9.93 -10.86 15.36
CA GLU A 160 9.19 -11.12 16.60
C GLU A 160 8.05 -12.10 16.33
N ARG A 161 7.22 -11.84 15.31
CA ARG A 161 6.11 -12.72 14.94
C ARG A 161 6.56 -14.13 14.50
N ARG A 162 7.72 -14.26 13.85
CA ARG A 162 8.29 -15.58 13.51
C ARG A 162 8.85 -16.30 14.73
N SER A 163 9.42 -15.57 15.69
CA SER A 163 9.95 -16.17 16.92
C SER A 163 8.85 -16.69 17.83
N THR A 164 7.72 -15.97 17.95
CA THR A 164 6.56 -16.43 18.72
C THR A 164 5.95 -17.68 18.12
N LEU A 165 5.75 -17.72 16.80
CA LEU A 165 5.22 -18.92 16.12
C LEU A 165 6.13 -20.15 16.30
N ARG A 166 7.46 -19.97 16.23
CA ARG A 166 8.42 -21.07 16.48
C ARG A 166 8.45 -21.52 17.93
N ALA A 167 8.19 -20.62 18.88
CA ALA A 167 8.08 -20.97 20.30
C ALA A 167 6.80 -21.75 20.58
N GLU A 168 5.68 -21.35 19.97
CA GLU A 168 4.40 -22.08 20.02
C GLU A 168 4.52 -23.49 19.41
N GLU A 169 5.18 -23.63 18.25
CA GLU A 169 5.49 -24.93 17.62
C GLU A 169 6.41 -25.83 18.47
N ALA A 170 7.24 -25.24 19.35
CA ALA A 170 8.14 -25.98 20.23
C ALA A 170 7.48 -26.37 21.57
N GLU A 171 6.36 -25.73 21.94
CA GLU A 171 5.63 -25.98 23.18
C GLU A 171 4.45 -26.97 23.03
N GLU A 172 3.99 -27.28 21.81
CA GLU A 172 3.06 -28.41 21.56
C GLU A 172 3.83 -29.74 21.56
N PRO A 173 3.77 -30.57 22.63
CA PRO A 173 4.33 -31.91 22.61
C PRO A 173 3.34 -32.82 21.88
N ASN A 174 3.80 -33.48 20.82
CA ASN A 174 3.09 -34.56 20.14
C ASN A 174 2.68 -35.68 21.11
#